data_AF-A0A940XHZ1-F1
#
_entry.id   AF-A0A940XHZ1-F1
#
_cell.length_a   1.000
_cell.length_b   1.000
_cell.length_c   1.000
_cell.angle_alpha   90.00
_cell.angle_beta   90.00
_cell.angle_gamma   90.00
#
_symmetry.space_group_name_H-M   'P 1'
#
loop_
_entity.id
_entity.type
_entity.pdbx_description
1 polymer ?
#
loop_
_entity_poly.entity_id
_entity_poly.type
_entity_poly.pdbx_seq_one_letter_code
_entity_poly.pdbx_strand_id
1 'polypeptide(L)'
;MKNQIYKLKDLSKFPNRDTIWKTKYKFIFSGVFSVSRIQFDKEKKYGVLSAGFVCDRHCGQGFRIFIKKVNDKWIIDEVEETWVS
;
A
#
# COMPACT_ATOMS: atom_id res chain seq x y z
N MET A 1 -11.94 1.79 19.06
CA MET A 1 -11.13 1.94 17.83
C MET A 1 -11.77 3.02 16.97
N LYS A 2 -11.11 4.16 16.77
CA LYS A 2 -11.65 5.24 15.91
C LYS A 2 -11.51 4.81 14.44
N ASN A 3 -12.59 4.82 13.68
CA ASN A 3 -12.56 4.74 12.21
C ASN A 3 -11.77 5.94 11.67
N GLN A 4 -10.45 5.82 11.55
CA GLN A 4 -9.65 6.82 10.85
C GLN A 4 -9.84 6.62 9.35
N ILE A 5 -10.64 7.50 8.75
CA ILE A 5 -10.81 7.57 7.30
C ILE A 5 -9.55 8.22 6.73
N TYR A 6 -8.65 7.41 6.17
CA TYR A 6 -7.51 7.92 5.42
C TYR A 6 -7.97 8.58 4.12
N LYS A 7 -7.39 9.73 3.78
CA LYS A 7 -7.59 10.39 2.48
C LYS A 7 -6.40 10.09 1.58
N LEU A 8 -6.58 9.15 0.65
CA LEU A 8 -5.58 8.83 -0.37
C LEU A 8 -5.46 9.98 -1.37
N LYS A 9 -4.23 10.34 -1.71
CA LYS A 9 -3.89 11.32 -2.74
C LYS A 9 -2.80 10.73 -3.61
N ASP A 10 -2.82 11.08 -4.90
CA ASP A 10 -1.78 10.68 -5.85
C ASP A 10 -0.40 11.21 -5.39
N LEU A 11 0.60 10.33 -5.39
CA LEU A 11 1.96 10.64 -4.95
C LEU A 11 2.62 11.74 -5.80
N SER A 12 2.25 11.85 -7.08
CA SER A 12 2.78 12.90 -7.99
C SER A 12 2.45 14.32 -7.54
N LYS A 13 1.45 14.50 -6.65
CA LYS A 13 1.07 15.81 -6.08
C LYS A 13 1.97 16.22 -4.91
N PHE A 14 2.93 15.39 -4.53
CA PHE A 14 3.83 15.61 -3.42
C PHE A 14 5.27 15.82 -3.92
N PRO A 15 6.14 16.41 -3.09
CA PRO A 15 7.56 16.51 -3.39
C PRO A 15 8.20 15.14 -3.63
N ASN A 16 9.40 15.15 -4.20
CA ASN A 16 10.18 13.92 -4.42
C ASN A 16 10.46 13.14 -3.12
N ARG A 17 10.93 11.90 -3.29
CA ARG A 17 11.05 10.89 -2.22
C ARG A 17 11.77 11.37 -0.95
N ASP A 18 12.80 12.22 -1.05
CA ASP A 18 13.54 12.70 0.13
C ASP A 18 12.93 13.96 0.73
N THR A 19 12.28 14.78 -0.09
CA THR A 19 11.71 16.08 0.34
C THR A 19 10.34 15.90 0.97
N ILE A 20 9.60 14.84 0.61
CA ILE A 20 8.25 14.58 1.10
C ILE A 20 8.18 14.50 2.64
N TRP A 21 9.16 13.86 3.28
CA TRP A 21 9.20 13.68 4.74
C TRP A 21 9.55 14.97 5.50
N LYS A 22 10.29 15.89 4.85
CA LYS A 22 10.71 17.16 5.44
C LYS A 22 9.69 18.28 5.25
N THR A 23 8.68 18.04 4.41
CA THR A 23 7.71 19.06 4.02
C THR A 23 6.68 19.29 5.11
N LYS A 24 6.47 20.56 5.48
CA LYS A 24 5.40 20.93 6.43
C LYS A 24 4.07 21.00 5.69
N TYR A 25 3.16 20.07 5.99
CA TYR A 25 1.82 20.05 5.44
C TYR A 25 0.80 20.73 6.38
N LYS A 26 -0.28 21.25 5.81
CA LYS A 26 -1.47 21.72 6.58
C LYS A 26 -2.34 20.57 7.10
N PHE A 27 -1.86 19.32 7.00
CA PHE A 27 -2.54 18.10 7.39
C PHE A 27 -1.51 17.08 7.90
N ILE A 28 -1.97 16.04 8.60
CA ILE A 28 -1.09 14.94 9.03
C ILE A 28 -0.77 14.09 7.80
N PHE A 29 0.49 14.07 7.41
CA PHE A 29 0.97 13.16 6.37
C PHE A 29 1.37 11.84 7.02
N SER A 30 0.53 10.81 6.84
CA SER A 30 0.73 9.52 7.52
C SER A 30 1.78 8.62 6.86
N GLY A 31 2.00 8.78 5.55
CA GLY A 31 2.94 7.94 4.81
C GLY A 31 2.57 7.79 3.34
N VAL A 32 3.38 6.99 2.64
CA VAL A 32 3.19 6.59 1.25
C VAL A 32 2.79 5.13 1.23
N PHE A 33 1.61 4.85 0.69
CA PHE A 33 1.16 3.52 0.35
C PHE A 33 1.42 3.26 -1.13
N SER A 34 1.97 2.09 -1.44
CA SER A 34 2.28 1.67 -2.81
C SER A 34 1.82 0.23 -3.04
N VAL A 35 1.36 -0.03 -4.26
CA VAL A 35 1.03 -1.37 -4.74
C VAL A 35 1.75 -1.58 -6.07
N SER A 36 2.32 -2.75 -6.26
CA SER A 36 3.06 -3.11 -7.47
C SER A 36 2.95 -4.61 -7.76
N ARG A 37 3.41 -5.02 -8.96
CA ARG A 37 3.58 -6.43 -9.37
C ARG A 37 2.32 -7.28 -9.15
N ILE A 38 1.17 -6.80 -9.60
CA ILE A 38 -0.06 -7.60 -9.58
C ILE A 38 0.09 -8.71 -10.61
N GLN A 39 0.08 -9.96 -10.15
CA GLN A 39 0.15 -11.16 -10.98
C GLN A 39 -1.10 -12.00 -10.76
N PHE A 40 -1.60 -12.62 -11.82
CA PHE A 40 -2.77 -13.49 -11.77
C PHE A 40 -2.40 -14.90 -12.19
N ASP A 41 -3.13 -15.88 -11.68
CA ASP A 41 -3.12 -17.23 -12.26
C ASP A 41 -3.74 -17.22 -13.66
N LYS A 42 -3.56 -18.31 -14.41
CA LYS A 42 -4.04 -18.42 -15.81
C LYS A 42 -5.55 -18.22 -15.92
N GLU A 43 -6.31 -18.69 -14.93
CA GLU A 43 -7.77 -18.63 -14.92
C GLU A 43 -8.32 -17.32 -14.33
N LYS A 44 -7.44 -16.42 -13.84
CA LYS A 44 -7.79 -15.18 -13.15
C LYS A 44 -8.76 -15.42 -11.97
N LYS A 45 -8.55 -16.52 -11.24
CA LYS A 45 -9.23 -16.87 -9.99
C LYS A 45 -8.45 -16.41 -8.76
N TYR A 46 -7.13 -16.33 -8.88
CA TYR A 46 -6.20 -15.95 -7.82
C TYR A 46 -5.23 -14.88 -8.33
N GLY A 47 -4.70 -14.11 -7.40
CA GLY A 47 -3.63 -13.18 -7.70
C GLY A 47 -2.76 -12.90 -6.49
N VAL A 48 -1.59 -12.33 -6.76
CA VAL A 48 -0.65 -11.87 -5.75
C VAL A 48 -0.20 -10.46 -6.11
N LEU A 49 -0.09 -9.59 -5.11
CA LEU A 49 0.41 -8.23 -5.27
C LEU A 49 1.37 -7.87 -4.14
N SER A 50 2.38 -7.06 -4.48
CA SER A 50 3.30 -6.49 -3.51
C SER A 50 2.77 -5.14 -3.08
N ALA A 51 2.65 -4.92 -1.78
CA ALA A 51 2.31 -3.63 -1.21
C ALA A 51 3.42 -3.15 -0.26
N GLY A 52 3.49 -1.84 -0.08
CA GLY A 52 4.42 -1.24 0.87
C GLY A 52 3.83 0.03 1.46
N PHE A 53 3.99 0.19 2.76
CA PHE A 53 3.67 1.42 3.47
C PHE A 53 4.95 1.98 4.08
N VAL A 54 5.26 3.24 3.79
CA VAL A 54 6.45 3.93 4.29
C VAL A 54 6.01 5.18 5.03
N CYS A 55 6.45 5.37 6.27
CA CYS A 55 6.10 6.54 7.09
C CYS A 55 7.27 7.52 7.29
N ASP A 56 8.50 7.09 6.98
CA ASP A 56 9.73 7.91 6.87
C ASP A 56 10.85 7.06 6.23
N ARG A 57 12.07 7.58 6.09
CA ARG A 57 13.25 6.88 5.54
C ARG A 57 13.61 5.58 6.27
N HIS A 58 13.33 5.48 7.57
CA HIS A 58 13.61 4.31 8.42
C HIS A 58 12.31 3.79 9.08
N CYS A 59 11.20 3.97 8.38
CA CYS A 59 9.91 3.44 8.80
C CYS A 59 9.20 2.93 7.57
N GLY A 60 9.18 1.61 7.42
CA GLY A 60 8.34 1.01 6.40
C GLY A 60 8.05 -0.45 6.66
N GLN A 61 6.96 -0.91 6.05
CA GLN A 61 6.55 -2.30 6.06
C GLN A 61 6.17 -2.73 4.64
N GLY A 62 6.68 -3.88 4.23
CA GLY A 62 6.32 -4.56 3.00
C GLY A 62 5.34 -5.68 3.23
N PHE A 63 4.44 -5.89 2.27
CA PHE A 63 3.44 -6.94 2.30
C PHE A 63 3.39 -7.69 0.97
N ARG A 64 3.16 -9.00 1.05
CA ARG A 64 2.65 -9.81 -0.06
C ARG A 64 1.18 -10.08 0.23
N ILE A 65 0.30 -9.63 -0.66
CA ILE A 65 -1.14 -9.76 -0.50
C ILE A 65 -1.62 -10.76 -1.55
N PHE A 66 -2.27 -11.82 -1.07
CA PHE A 66 -2.94 -12.80 -1.90
C PHE A 66 -4.40 -12.40 -2.04
N ILE A 67 -4.92 -12.46 -3.26
CA ILE A 67 -6.31 -12.15 -3.58
C ILE A 67 -6.95 -13.33 -4.28
N LYS A 68 -8.25 -13.54 -4.03
CA LYS A 68 -9.06 -14.52 -4.74
C LYS A 68 -10.36 -13.91 -5.23
N LYS A 69 -10.91 -14.47 -6.31
CA LYS A 69 -12.17 -14.01 -6.89
C LYS A 69 -13.34 -14.82 -6.35
N VAL A 70 -14.29 -14.15 -5.71
CA VAL A 70 -15.54 -14.74 -5.19
C VAL A 70 -16.71 -13.92 -5.71
N ASN A 71 -17.67 -14.55 -6.38
CA ASN A 71 -18.83 -13.88 -6.99
C ASN A 71 -18.43 -12.66 -7.84
N ASP A 72 -17.44 -12.85 -8.70
CA ASP A 72 -16.82 -11.82 -9.56
C ASP A 72 -16.16 -10.63 -8.85
N LYS A 73 -15.99 -10.70 -7.52
CA LYS A 73 -15.28 -9.68 -6.74
C LYS A 73 -13.95 -10.22 -6.22
N TRP A 74 -12.91 -9.40 -6.31
CA TRP A 74 -11.63 -9.69 -5.67
C TRP A 74 -11.74 -9.41 -4.18
N ILE A 75 -11.35 -10.40 -3.38
CA ILE A 75 -11.22 -10.28 -1.93
C ILE A 75 -9.79 -10.60 -1.51
N ILE A 76 -9.39 -10.06 -0.36
CA ILE A 76 -8.12 -10.44 0.27
C ILE A 76 -8.29 -11.86 0.81
N ASP A 77 -7.38 -12.74 0.44
CA ASP A 77 -7.31 -14.11 0.94
C ASP A 77 -6.33 -14.19 2.11
N GLU A 78 -5.13 -13.63 1.93
CA GLU A 78 -4.05 -13.65 2.91
C GLU A 78 -3.14 -12.41 2.75
N VAL A 79 -2.50 -12.01 3.84
CA VAL A 79 -1.49 -10.95 3.87
C VAL A 79 -0.27 -11.46 4.63
N GLU A 80 0.86 -11.53 3.95
CA GLU A 80 2.16 -11.86 4.54
C GLU A 80 3.01 -10.60 4.68
N GLU A 81 3.68 -10.47 5.83
CA GLU A 81 4.74 -9.49 6.01
C GLU A 81 6.01 -9.95 5.29
N THR A 82 6.70 -9.02 4.62
CA THR A 82 7.88 -9.38 3.79
C THR A 82 9.16 -8.69 4.23
N TRP A 83 9.08 -7.44 4.69
CA TRP A 83 10.22 -6.68 5.20
C TRP A 83 9.75 -5.58 6.13
N VAL A 84 10.60 -5.23 7.09
CA VAL A 84 10.47 -4.09 8.00
C VAL A 84 11.71 -3.22 7.78
N SER A 85 11.55 -1.89 7.79
CA SER A 85 12.65 -0.93 7.70
C SER A 85 12.52 0.17 8.74
#